data_AF-A0A2X1NRD0-F1
#
_entry.id   AF-A0A2X1NRD0-F1
#
_cell.length_a   1.000
_cell.length_b   1.000
_cell.length_c   1.000
_cell.angle_alpha   90.00
_cell.angle_beta   90.00
_cell.angle_gamma   90.00
#
_symmetry.space_group_name_H-M   'P 1'
#
loop_
_entity.id
_entity.type
_entity.pdbx_description
1 polymer ?
#
loop_
_entity_poly.entity_id
_entity_poly.type
_entity_poly.pdbx_seq_one_letter_code
_entity_poly.pdbx_strand_id
1 'polypeptide(L)'
;MVDLYGSLSLTGKGHATDVAIIMGLAGNSPQDVVIDEIPAFIELVTRSGRLPVASGAHIVDFPVAKNIIFHPEMLPRHENGMRITAWKGQEELLSKTYYSVGGGFIVEEEHFGLSHDVETSVPYDFHSAGELLKMCDYNGLSISGLMMHNELALRSKAEIDAGFARIWQVMHDGIERGMNTEGVLPGPLNVPRRAVALRRQLVSSDNISNDPMNVIDWINMYALAVSEENAAGGRVVTAPTNGACGIIPAVLAYYDKFRRPVNERSIARYFLAAGAIGALYKMNASISGAEVGCQGEIGVACSMAAAGLTELLGGSPAQVCNAAEIAMEHNLGLTCDPVAGQVQIPCIERNAINAVKAVNAARMAMRRTSAPRVSLDKVIETMYETGKDMNDKYRETSRGGLAIKVVCG
;
A
#
# COMPACT_ATOMS: atom_id res chain seq x y z
N MET A 1 1.14 -23.90 -15.96
CA MET A 1 -0.12 -23.88 -15.18
C MET A 1 0.11 -23.09 -13.91
N VAL A 2 -0.88 -22.33 -13.49
CA VAL A 2 -0.86 -21.49 -12.28
C VAL A 2 -2.16 -21.71 -11.51
N ASP A 3 -2.03 -22.08 -10.25
CA ASP A 3 -3.14 -22.30 -9.33
C ASP A 3 -3.12 -21.22 -8.25
N LEU A 4 -4.24 -20.54 -8.06
CA LEU A 4 -4.44 -19.49 -7.07
C LEU A 4 -5.34 -20.00 -5.95
N TYR A 5 -4.98 -19.70 -4.70
CA TYR A 5 -5.64 -20.22 -3.50
C TYR A 5 -6.13 -19.10 -2.59
N GLY A 6 -7.17 -19.40 -1.80
CA GLY A 6 -7.68 -18.57 -0.72
C GLY A 6 -8.06 -17.15 -1.17
N SER A 7 -7.65 -16.16 -0.38
CA SER A 7 -8.00 -14.75 -0.60
C SER A 7 -7.51 -14.24 -1.97
N LEU A 8 -6.32 -14.67 -2.41
CA LEU A 8 -5.77 -14.35 -3.74
C LEU A 8 -6.64 -14.87 -4.90
N SER A 9 -7.34 -15.98 -4.67
CA SER A 9 -8.28 -16.55 -5.63
C SER A 9 -9.63 -15.84 -5.60
N LEU A 10 -10.17 -15.61 -4.40
CA LEU A 10 -11.50 -15.02 -4.20
C LEU A 10 -11.61 -13.60 -4.74
N THR A 11 -10.59 -12.78 -4.55
CA THR A 11 -10.55 -11.38 -5.04
C THR A 11 -9.72 -11.21 -6.30
N GLY A 12 -9.01 -12.25 -6.75
CA GLY A 12 -7.98 -12.14 -7.80
C GLY A 12 -8.48 -11.58 -9.13
N LYS A 13 -9.73 -11.85 -9.51
CA LYS A 13 -10.34 -11.23 -10.70
C LYS A 13 -10.55 -9.72 -10.54
N GLY A 14 -11.03 -9.28 -9.37
CA GLY A 14 -11.20 -7.85 -9.06
C GLY A 14 -9.88 -7.11 -8.92
N HIS A 15 -8.81 -7.83 -8.54
CA HIS A 15 -7.43 -7.33 -8.43
C HIS A 15 -6.59 -7.50 -9.71
N ALA A 16 -7.17 -8.05 -10.79
CA ALA A 16 -6.45 -8.36 -12.03
C ALA A 16 -5.20 -9.25 -11.85
N THR A 17 -5.24 -10.16 -10.87
CA THR A 17 -4.15 -11.10 -10.55
C THR A 17 -3.79 -11.98 -11.74
N ASP A 18 -4.78 -12.41 -12.53
CA ASP A 18 -4.57 -13.19 -13.75
C ASP A 18 -3.77 -12.41 -14.81
N VAL A 19 -4.11 -11.14 -15.02
CA VAL A 19 -3.37 -10.24 -15.91
C VAL A 19 -1.93 -10.07 -15.43
N ALA A 20 -1.74 -9.81 -14.13
CA ALA A 20 -0.41 -9.65 -13.55
C ALA A 20 0.46 -10.92 -13.71
N ILE A 21 -0.12 -12.10 -13.53
CA ILE A 21 0.57 -13.38 -13.73
C ILE A 21 0.98 -13.57 -15.19
N ILE A 22 0.08 -13.29 -16.14
CA ILE A 22 0.39 -13.41 -17.57
C ILE A 22 1.54 -12.48 -17.95
N MET A 23 1.49 -11.22 -17.50
CA MET A 23 2.55 -10.24 -17.76
C MET A 23 3.88 -10.64 -17.10
N GLY A 24 3.85 -11.16 -15.87
CA GLY A 24 5.03 -11.62 -15.15
C GLY A 24 5.69 -12.84 -15.80
N LEU A 25 4.88 -13.84 -16.20
CA LEU A 25 5.37 -15.01 -16.94
C LEU A 25 5.98 -14.62 -18.30
N ALA A 26 5.45 -13.57 -18.93
CA ALA A 26 6.02 -13.00 -20.15
C ALA A 26 7.37 -12.29 -19.93
N GLY A 27 7.79 -12.06 -18.68
CA GLY A 27 9.06 -11.46 -18.32
C GLY A 27 8.97 -9.97 -17.93
N ASN A 28 7.76 -9.44 -17.74
CA ASN A 28 7.60 -8.04 -17.32
C ASN A 28 7.81 -7.88 -15.81
N SER A 29 8.37 -6.74 -15.42
CA SER A 29 8.43 -6.28 -14.02
C SER A 29 7.29 -5.30 -13.74
N PRO A 30 6.61 -5.37 -12.58
CA PRO A 30 5.56 -4.41 -12.22
C PRO A 30 6.08 -2.97 -12.14
N GLN A 31 7.38 -2.77 -11.89
CA GLN A 31 8.00 -1.44 -11.82
C GLN A 31 8.11 -0.77 -13.19
N ASP A 32 8.38 -1.54 -14.24
CA ASP A 32 8.81 -1.01 -15.55
C ASP A 32 7.83 -1.32 -16.68
N VAL A 33 6.82 -2.16 -16.44
CA VAL A 33 5.83 -2.56 -17.45
C VAL A 33 5.16 -1.35 -18.12
N VAL A 34 5.05 -1.41 -19.44
CA VAL A 34 4.34 -0.40 -20.25
C VAL A 34 2.84 -0.66 -20.12
N ILE A 35 2.17 0.14 -19.30
CA ILE A 35 0.78 -0.09 -18.89
C ILE A 35 -0.17 -0.08 -20.08
N ASP A 36 0.03 0.84 -21.03
CA ASP A 36 -0.83 1.00 -22.21
C ASP A 36 -0.80 -0.21 -23.16
N GLU A 37 0.25 -1.05 -23.09
CA GLU A 37 0.38 -2.24 -23.92
C GLU A 37 -0.30 -3.48 -23.32
N ILE A 38 -0.61 -3.45 -22.01
CA ILE A 38 -1.18 -4.60 -21.28
C ILE A 38 -2.48 -5.10 -21.95
N PRO A 39 -3.49 -4.26 -22.26
CA PRO A 39 -4.76 -4.76 -22.81
C PRO A 39 -4.58 -5.50 -24.13
N ALA A 40 -3.77 -4.95 -25.05
CA ALA A 40 -3.52 -5.55 -26.36
C ALA A 40 -2.75 -6.88 -26.24
N PHE A 41 -1.79 -6.96 -25.30
CA PHE A 41 -1.05 -8.18 -25.05
C PHE A 41 -1.93 -9.28 -24.47
N ILE A 42 -2.78 -8.97 -23.49
CA ILE A 42 -3.72 -9.93 -22.90
C ILE A 42 -4.72 -10.44 -23.93
N GLU A 43 -5.23 -9.58 -24.81
CA GLU A 43 -6.12 -9.99 -25.90
C GLU A 43 -5.41 -10.95 -26.86
N LEU A 44 -4.15 -10.67 -27.21
CA LEU A 44 -3.34 -11.52 -28.07
C LEU A 44 -3.15 -12.92 -27.46
N VAL A 45 -2.76 -13.01 -26.19
CA VAL A 45 -2.56 -14.29 -25.48
C VAL A 45 -3.89 -15.05 -25.39
N THR A 46 -4.97 -14.36 -25.07
CA THR A 46 -6.30 -14.97 -24.94
C THR A 46 -6.79 -15.54 -26.27
N ARG A 47 -6.63 -14.80 -27.37
CA ARG A 47 -7.07 -15.22 -28.71
C ARG A 47 -6.21 -16.32 -29.30
N SER A 48 -4.88 -16.22 -29.13
CA SER A 48 -3.94 -17.20 -29.69
C SER A 48 -3.84 -18.48 -28.86
N GLY A 49 -4.19 -18.42 -27.57
CA GLY A 49 -3.94 -19.51 -26.62
C GLY A 49 -2.46 -19.80 -26.44
N ARG A 50 -1.59 -18.82 -26.70
CA ARG A 50 -0.13 -18.94 -26.65
C ARG A 50 0.49 -17.81 -25.85
N LEU A 51 1.45 -18.14 -25.01
CA LEU A 51 2.15 -17.18 -24.16
C LEU A 51 3.65 -17.18 -24.51
N PRO A 52 4.21 -16.06 -24.99
CA PRO A 52 5.65 -15.87 -24.96
C PRO A 52 6.08 -15.72 -23.50
N VAL A 53 6.99 -16.58 -23.03
CA VAL A 53 7.53 -16.58 -21.66
C VAL A 53 8.98 -16.14 -21.64
N ALA A 54 9.43 -15.66 -20.48
CA ALA A 54 10.82 -15.24 -20.24
C ALA A 54 11.34 -14.27 -21.31
N SER A 55 10.63 -13.14 -21.50
CA SER A 55 10.92 -12.13 -22.52
C SER A 55 10.92 -12.66 -23.95
N GLY A 56 10.05 -13.64 -24.24
CA GLY A 56 9.90 -14.25 -25.56
C GLY A 56 10.93 -15.33 -25.90
N ALA A 57 11.74 -15.79 -24.94
CA ALA A 57 12.69 -16.88 -25.15
C ALA A 57 12.01 -18.18 -25.59
N HIS A 58 10.79 -18.43 -25.11
CA HIS A 58 9.98 -19.57 -25.51
C HIS A 58 8.51 -19.17 -25.70
N ILE A 59 7.79 -19.91 -26.52
CA ILE A 59 6.34 -19.79 -26.66
C ILE A 59 5.72 -21.11 -26.21
N VAL A 60 4.78 -21.02 -25.26
CA VAL A 60 4.08 -22.18 -24.71
C VAL A 60 2.60 -22.13 -25.05
N ASP A 61 1.97 -23.29 -25.19
CA ASP A 61 0.51 -23.38 -25.28
C ASP A 61 -0.07 -23.00 -23.91
N PHE A 62 -0.84 -21.91 -23.89
CA PHE A 62 -1.39 -21.30 -22.69
C PHE A 62 -2.84 -20.85 -22.90
N PRO A 63 -3.80 -21.77 -23.10
CA PRO A 63 -5.21 -21.41 -22.97
C PRO A 63 -5.47 -20.91 -21.54
N VAL A 64 -5.76 -19.61 -21.39
CA VAL A 64 -5.85 -18.92 -20.08
C VAL A 64 -6.81 -19.65 -19.13
N ALA A 65 -8.00 -20.01 -19.61
CA ALA A 65 -9.02 -20.71 -18.82
C ALA A 65 -8.60 -22.10 -18.31
N LYS A 66 -7.57 -22.72 -18.90
CA LYS A 66 -7.03 -24.02 -18.46
C LYS A 66 -5.73 -23.89 -17.67
N ASN A 67 -5.10 -22.72 -17.70
CA ASN A 67 -3.77 -22.52 -17.13
C ASN A 67 -3.72 -21.54 -15.97
N ILE A 68 -4.81 -20.81 -15.70
CA ILE A 68 -4.97 -20.00 -14.48
C ILE A 68 -6.23 -20.48 -13.78
N ILE A 69 -6.05 -21.24 -12.70
CA ILE A 69 -7.15 -21.88 -11.98
C ILE A 69 -7.31 -21.21 -10.61
N PHE A 70 -8.56 -20.93 -10.26
CA PHE A 70 -8.96 -20.25 -9.04
C PHE A 70 -9.57 -21.26 -8.07
N HIS A 71 -8.88 -21.52 -6.95
CA HIS A 71 -9.32 -22.42 -5.89
C HIS A 71 -9.76 -21.61 -4.66
N PRO A 72 -10.98 -21.82 -4.12
CA PRO A 72 -11.45 -21.09 -2.96
C PRO A 72 -10.77 -21.54 -1.65
N GLU A 73 -10.16 -22.73 -1.66
CA GLU A 73 -9.45 -23.29 -0.50
C GLU A 73 -8.19 -22.50 -0.18
N MET A 74 -7.92 -22.29 1.10
CA MET A 74 -6.68 -21.69 1.58
C MET A 74 -5.58 -22.74 1.72
N LEU A 75 -4.34 -22.33 1.47
CA LEU A 75 -3.17 -23.17 1.77
C LEU A 75 -2.80 -23.05 3.27
N PRO A 76 -2.07 -24.02 3.84
CA PRO A 76 -1.86 -24.10 5.30
C PRO A 76 -1.06 -22.94 5.91
N ARG A 77 -0.20 -22.27 5.13
CA ARG A 77 0.76 -21.28 5.65
C ARG A 77 0.26 -19.85 5.60
N HIS A 78 -0.51 -19.48 4.58
CA HIS A 78 -1.01 -18.11 4.39
C HIS A 78 -2.21 -18.11 3.43
N GLU A 79 -3.12 -17.15 3.60
CA GLU A 79 -4.37 -17.06 2.84
C GLU A 79 -4.15 -16.73 1.35
N ASN A 80 -3.09 -16.00 1.03
CA ASN A 80 -2.71 -15.65 -0.35
C ASN A 80 -1.66 -16.62 -0.89
N GLY A 81 -2.11 -17.77 -1.39
CA GLY A 81 -1.24 -18.81 -1.95
C GLY A 81 -1.31 -18.87 -3.48
N MET A 82 -0.17 -19.13 -4.12
CA MET A 82 -0.05 -19.37 -5.56
C MET A 82 0.90 -20.54 -5.80
N ARG A 83 0.55 -21.43 -6.72
CA ARG A 83 1.45 -22.48 -7.19
C ARG A 83 1.64 -22.38 -8.69
N ILE A 84 2.90 -22.43 -9.12
CA ILE A 84 3.28 -22.41 -10.54
C ILE A 84 3.88 -23.77 -10.87
N THR A 85 3.34 -24.41 -11.90
CA THR A 85 3.79 -25.72 -12.39
C THR A 85 4.16 -25.66 -13.87
N ALA A 86 5.39 -26.05 -14.18
CA ALA A 86 5.92 -26.20 -15.53
C ALA A 86 5.77 -27.65 -16.00
N TRP A 87 5.28 -27.82 -17.22
CA TRP A 87 4.96 -29.13 -17.80
C TRP A 87 5.67 -29.33 -19.14
N LYS A 88 6.04 -30.58 -19.42
CA LYS A 88 6.47 -31.04 -20.76
C LYS A 88 5.58 -32.21 -21.18
N GLY A 89 4.52 -31.91 -21.91
CA GLY A 89 3.47 -32.91 -22.17
C GLY A 89 2.76 -33.27 -20.86
N GLN A 90 2.86 -34.53 -20.43
CA GLN A 90 2.29 -35.01 -19.15
C GLN A 90 3.32 -35.07 -18.01
N GLU A 91 4.59 -34.77 -18.30
CA GLU A 91 5.66 -34.77 -17.30
C GLU A 91 5.69 -33.43 -16.57
N GLU A 92 5.58 -33.46 -15.23
CA GLU A 92 5.81 -32.31 -14.38
C GLU A 92 7.32 -32.07 -14.28
N LEU A 93 7.78 -30.90 -14.73
CA LEU A 93 9.20 -30.53 -14.69
C LEU A 93 9.57 -29.85 -13.37
N LEU A 94 8.71 -28.97 -12.89
CA LEU A 94 8.92 -28.18 -11.68
C LEU A 94 7.57 -27.66 -11.17
N SER A 95 7.39 -27.69 -9.85
CA SER A 95 6.25 -27.10 -9.17
C SER A 95 6.74 -26.34 -7.95
N LYS A 96 6.39 -25.06 -7.85
CA LYS A 96 6.79 -24.18 -6.75
C LYS A 96 5.60 -23.41 -6.22
N THR A 97 5.48 -23.37 -4.89
CA THR A 97 4.43 -22.65 -4.16
C THR A 97 5.00 -21.36 -3.57
N TYR A 98 4.28 -20.27 -3.74
CA TYR A 98 4.61 -18.93 -3.27
C TYR A 98 3.45 -18.34 -2.47
N TYR A 99 3.78 -17.53 -1.47
CA TYR A 99 2.83 -16.79 -0.64
C TYR A 99 3.07 -15.30 -0.75
N SER A 100 2.00 -14.54 -1.00
CA SER A 100 2.03 -13.07 -1.00
C SER A 100 1.65 -12.54 0.38
N VAL A 101 2.64 -12.16 1.18
CA VAL A 101 2.50 -11.84 2.62
C VAL A 101 2.25 -10.35 2.91
N GLY A 102 1.80 -9.60 1.90
CA GLY A 102 1.49 -8.17 2.01
C GLY A 102 2.62 -7.26 1.51
N GLY A 103 2.27 -6.04 1.10
CA GLY A 103 3.22 -5.03 0.62
C GLY A 103 4.02 -5.37 -0.65
N GLY A 104 3.63 -6.43 -1.38
CA GLY A 104 4.34 -6.94 -2.55
C GLY A 104 5.48 -7.94 -2.24
N PHE A 105 5.65 -8.33 -0.97
CA PHE A 105 6.63 -9.35 -0.58
C PHE A 105 6.10 -10.76 -0.88
N ILE A 106 6.99 -11.61 -1.40
CA ILE A 106 6.71 -13.00 -1.71
C ILE A 106 7.64 -13.93 -0.93
N VAL A 107 7.11 -15.03 -0.44
CA VAL A 107 7.85 -16.07 0.28
C VAL A 107 7.56 -17.42 -0.37
N GLU A 108 8.60 -18.17 -0.73
CA GLU A 108 8.45 -19.53 -1.22
C GLU A 108 8.11 -20.48 -0.05
N GLU A 109 7.30 -21.52 -0.30
CA GLU A 109 6.80 -22.40 0.76
C GLU A 109 7.91 -23.07 1.59
N GLU A 110 9.00 -23.50 0.96
CA GLU A 110 10.18 -24.09 1.62
C GLU A 110 10.87 -23.11 2.59
N HIS A 111 10.62 -21.82 2.40
CA HIS A 111 11.22 -20.70 3.11
C HIS A 111 10.28 -20.05 4.13
N PHE A 112 9.03 -20.54 4.23
CA PHE A 112 8.00 -19.92 5.06
C PHE A 112 8.30 -20.10 6.56
N GLY A 113 8.44 -18.97 7.27
CA GLY A 113 8.77 -18.96 8.70
C GLY A 113 10.26 -19.17 9.01
N LEU A 114 11.10 -19.34 7.99
CA LEU A 114 12.54 -19.15 8.15
C LEU A 114 12.81 -17.65 8.12
N SER A 115 13.62 -17.16 9.06
CA SER A 115 14.11 -15.78 9.06
C SER A 115 14.83 -15.51 7.73
N HIS A 116 14.11 -14.90 6.79
CA HIS A 116 14.71 -14.30 5.60
C HIS A 116 15.33 -12.99 6.05
N ASP A 117 16.52 -13.06 6.61
CA ASP A 117 17.51 -12.00 6.49
C ASP A 117 18.87 -12.54 6.92
N VAL A 118 19.84 -12.44 6.02
CA VAL A 118 21.20 -12.13 6.45
C VAL A 118 21.06 -10.74 7.06
N GLU A 119 20.83 -10.64 8.37
CA GLU A 119 20.75 -9.37 9.09
C GLU A 119 22.01 -8.58 8.77
N THR A 120 21.90 -7.67 7.81
CA THR A 120 22.98 -6.73 7.55
C THR A 120 22.92 -5.79 8.73
N SER A 121 23.89 -5.93 9.63
CA SER A 121 23.94 -5.17 10.87
C SER A 121 23.83 -3.68 10.57
N VAL A 122 22.75 -3.06 11.07
CA VAL A 122 22.56 -1.62 11.03
C VAL A 122 23.03 -1.00 12.35
N PRO A 123 23.48 0.27 12.36
CA PRO A 123 24.00 0.92 13.56
C PRO A 123 22.97 1.06 14.69
N TYR A 124 21.69 1.21 14.34
CA TYR A 124 20.61 1.44 15.30
C TYR A 124 19.48 0.44 15.07
N ASP A 125 19.68 -0.79 15.52
CA ASP A 125 18.69 -1.86 15.40
C ASP A 125 17.63 -1.77 16.51
N PHE A 126 16.37 -1.56 16.14
CA PHE A 126 15.25 -1.40 17.08
C PHE A 126 14.08 -2.31 16.69
N HIS A 127 13.41 -2.87 17.70
CA HIS A 127 12.30 -3.81 17.52
C HIS A 127 10.98 -3.27 18.09
N SER A 128 11.01 -2.15 18.83
CA SER A 128 9.83 -1.48 19.37
C SER A 128 9.92 0.05 19.27
N ALA A 129 8.77 0.73 19.35
CA ALA A 129 8.71 2.18 19.44
C ALA A 129 9.42 2.67 20.72
N GLY A 130 9.28 1.94 21.83
CA GLY A 130 10.00 2.24 23.07
C GLY A 130 11.52 2.20 22.91
N GLU A 131 12.07 1.23 22.17
CA GLU A 131 13.50 1.16 21.85
C GLU A 131 13.94 2.28 20.91
N LEU A 132 13.16 2.52 19.84
CA LEU A 132 13.41 3.62 18.91
C LEU A 132 13.52 4.97 19.63
N LEU A 133 12.60 5.25 20.56
CA LEU A 133 12.62 6.47 21.36
C LEU A 133 13.86 6.55 22.26
N LYS A 134 14.21 5.46 22.97
CA LYS A 134 15.43 5.42 23.80
C LYS A 134 16.69 5.68 22.98
N MET A 135 16.77 5.12 21.77
CA MET A 135 17.91 5.35 20.87
C MET A 135 17.96 6.79 20.37
N CYS A 136 16.82 7.38 20.00
CA CYS A 136 16.74 8.79 19.62
C CYS A 136 17.20 9.70 20.77
N ASP A 137 16.71 9.45 21.98
CA ASP A 137 17.04 10.23 23.18
C ASP A 137 18.52 10.11 23.55
N TYR A 138 19.07 8.89 23.53
CA TYR A 138 20.48 8.64 23.86
C TYR A 138 21.45 9.28 22.86
N ASN A 139 21.12 9.24 21.57
CA ASN A 139 21.99 9.76 20.51
C ASN A 139 21.72 11.23 20.15
N GLY A 140 20.65 11.84 20.68
CA GLY A 140 20.24 13.20 20.31
C GLY A 140 19.78 13.32 18.85
N LEU A 141 19.21 12.24 18.28
CA LEU A 141 18.78 12.17 16.89
C LEU A 141 17.25 12.25 16.78
N SER A 142 16.76 12.81 15.67
CA SER A 142 15.37 12.61 15.24
C SER A 142 15.19 11.18 14.71
N ILE A 143 13.95 10.72 14.60
CA ILE A 143 13.65 9.40 13.99
C ILE A 143 14.19 9.35 12.55
N SER A 144 13.97 10.42 11.77
CA SER A 144 14.51 10.48 10.41
C SER A 144 16.04 10.49 10.36
N GLY A 145 16.70 11.11 11.34
CA GLY A 145 18.16 11.10 11.47
C GLY A 145 18.70 9.70 11.79
N LEU A 146 18.12 9.02 12.77
CA LEU A 146 18.47 7.65 13.14
C LEU A 146 18.29 6.69 11.94
N MET A 147 17.15 6.78 11.25
CA MET A 147 16.89 5.96 10.06
C MET A 147 17.83 6.26 8.89
N MET A 148 18.27 7.52 8.70
CA MET A 148 19.28 7.84 7.69
C MET A 148 20.59 7.10 7.97
N HIS A 149 21.00 6.95 9.23
CA HIS A 149 22.20 6.16 9.56
C HIS A 149 22.03 4.67 9.24
N ASN A 150 20.85 4.11 9.50
CA ASN A 150 20.56 2.72 9.13
C ASN A 150 20.56 2.54 7.60
N GLU A 151 19.92 3.43 6.84
CA GLU A 151 19.94 3.37 5.38
C GLU A 151 21.35 3.55 4.80
N LEU A 152 22.18 4.41 5.40
CA LEU A 152 23.57 4.64 4.97
C LEU A 152 24.48 3.43 5.20
N ALA A 153 24.10 2.51 6.09
CA ALA A 153 24.82 1.24 6.26
C ALA A 153 24.57 0.27 5.09
N LEU A 154 23.49 0.48 4.34
CA LEU A 154 23.05 -0.40 3.25
C LEU A 154 23.28 0.21 1.87
N ARG A 155 23.23 1.54 1.76
CA ARG A 155 23.22 2.28 0.49
C ARG A 155 23.99 3.59 0.63
N SER A 156 24.53 4.09 -0.48
CA SER A 156 25.13 5.42 -0.48
C SER A 156 24.07 6.52 -0.35
N LYS A 157 24.50 7.71 0.12
CA LYS A 157 23.62 8.87 0.24
C LYS A 157 22.95 9.24 -1.09
N ALA A 158 23.69 9.17 -2.20
CA ALA A 158 23.20 9.49 -3.53
C ALA A 158 22.12 8.49 -3.99
N GLU A 159 22.26 7.21 -3.68
CA GLU A 159 21.26 6.18 -3.99
C GLU A 159 19.96 6.39 -3.20
N ILE A 160 20.08 6.72 -1.91
CA ILE A 160 18.94 7.03 -1.03
C ILE A 160 18.17 8.23 -1.56
N ASP A 161 18.87 9.34 -1.83
CA ASP A 161 18.23 10.58 -2.30
C ASP A 161 17.59 10.40 -3.68
N ALA A 162 18.28 9.73 -4.61
CA ALA A 162 17.71 9.41 -5.91
C ALA A 162 16.50 8.46 -5.79
N GLY A 163 16.54 7.50 -4.86
CA GLY A 163 15.43 6.60 -4.58
C GLY A 163 14.19 7.34 -4.08
N PHE A 164 14.36 8.19 -3.08
CA PHE A 164 13.27 9.02 -2.54
C PHE A 164 12.72 10.01 -3.57
N ALA A 165 13.59 10.63 -4.38
CA ALA A 165 13.15 11.50 -5.46
C ALA A 165 12.31 10.73 -6.50
N ARG A 166 12.73 9.53 -6.89
CA ARG A 166 11.95 8.67 -7.80
C ARG A 166 10.60 8.27 -7.21
N ILE A 167 10.57 7.86 -5.95
CA ILE A 167 9.32 7.51 -5.24
C ILE A 167 8.36 8.70 -5.25
N TRP A 168 8.85 9.88 -4.86
CA TRP A 168 8.03 11.09 -4.86
C TRP A 168 7.56 11.48 -6.26
N GLN A 169 8.43 11.37 -7.27
CA GLN A 169 8.05 11.68 -8.66
C GLN A 169 6.90 10.80 -9.13
N VAL A 170 6.96 9.48 -8.91
CA VAL A 170 5.87 8.57 -9.31
C VAL A 170 4.57 8.87 -8.56
N MET A 171 4.67 9.18 -7.26
CA MET A 171 3.53 9.60 -6.44
C MET A 171 2.89 10.89 -6.96
N HIS A 172 3.72 11.91 -7.23
CA HIS A 172 3.28 13.20 -7.75
C HIS A 172 2.66 13.06 -9.15
N ASP A 173 3.28 12.28 -10.05
CA ASP A 173 2.73 12.01 -11.38
C ASP A 173 1.38 11.27 -11.29
N GLY A 174 1.21 10.41 -10.28
CA GLY A 174 -0.08 9.76 -9.99
C GLY A 174 -1.16 10.78 -9.58
N ILE A 175 -0.81 11.76 -8.73
CA ILE A 175 -1.71 12.87 -8.39
C ILE A 175 -2.07 13.66 -9.65
N GLU A 176 -1.06 14.07 -10.43
CA GLU A 176 -1.24 14.85 -11.66
C GLU A 176 -2.13 14.13 -12.66
N ARG A 177 -1.90 12.86 -12.95
CA ARG A 177 -2.77 12.08 -13.83
C ARG A 177 -4.19 11.98 -13.26
N GLY A 178 -4.33 11.54 -12.02
CA GLY A 178 -5.66 11.31 -11.42
C GLY A 178 -6.53 12.56 -11.37
N MET A 179 -5.93 13.75 -11.19
CA MET A 179 -6.68 15.01 -11.15
C MET A 179 -6.99 15.60 -12.54
N ASN A 180 -6.50 14.99 -13.63
CA ASN A 180 -6.75 15.39 -15.01
C ASN A 180 -7.52 14.34 -15.82
N THR A 181 -7.58 13.08 -15.36
CA THR A 181 -8.27 11.99 -16.06
C THR A 181 -9.77 11.97 -15.77
N GLU A 182 -10.58 12.09 -16.80
CA GLU A 182 -12.03 11.86 -16.74
C GLU A 182 -12.40 10.41 -17.04
N GLY A 183 -13.64 10.03 -16.70
CA GLY A 183 -14.22 8.76 -17.09
C GLY A 183 -14.67 7.92 -15.90
N VAL A 184 -14.86 6.63 -16.17
CA VAL A 184 -15.39 5.63 -15.25
C VAL A 184 -14.32 4.59 -14.98
N LEU A 185 -14.19 4.15 -13.73
CA LEU A 185 -13.25 3.12 -13.32
C LEU A 185 -13.65 1.75 -13.90
N PRO A 186 -12.67 0.90 -14.25
CA PRO A 186 -12.94 -0.39 -14.87
C PRO A 186 -13.66 -1.36 -13.92
N GLY A 187 -14.43 -2.27 -14.50
CA GLY A 187 -15.15 -3.33 -13.80
C GLY A 187 -16.62 -3.01 -13.52
N PRO A 188 -17.32 -3.92 -12.83
CA PRO A 188 -18.79 -3.94 -12.83
C PRO A 188 -19.43 -2.79 -12.03
N LEU A 189 -18.67 -2.10 -11.17
CA LEU A 189 -19.22 -1.03 -10.33
C LEU A 189 -19.47 0.28 -11.08
N ASN A 190 -18.84 0.48 -12.24
CA ASN A 190 -18.96 1.71 -13.04
C ASN A 190 -18.81 3.01 -12.21
N VAL A 191 -17.85 3.02 -11.27
CA VAL A 191 -17.62 4.17 -10.38
C VAL A 191 -17.04 5.35 -11.17
N PRO A 192 -17.68 6.54 -11.18
CA PRO A 192 -17.12 7.70 -11.85
C PRO A 192 -15.89 8.23 -11.11
N ARG A 193 -14.90 8.70 -11.85
CA ARG A 193 -13.75 9.44 -11.29
C ARG A 193 -14.22 10.78 -10.74
N ARG A 194 -13.81 11.11 -9.52
CA ARG A 194 -14.25 12.28 -8.75
C ARG A 194 -13.14 13.31 -8.58
N ALA A 195 -11.87 12.90 -8.63
CA ALA A 195 -10.75 13.80 -8.39
C ALA A 195 -10.72 14.98 -9.38
N VAL A 196 -10.93 14.71 -10.67
CA VAL A 196 -10.94 15.74 -11.73
C VAL A 196 -12.05 16.78 -11.56
N ALA A 197 -13.26 16.35 -11.17
CA ALA A 197 -14.38 17.26 -10.94
C ALA A 197 -14.15 18.12 -9.69
N LEU A 198 -13.66 17.51 -8.61
CA LEU A 198 -13.33 18.22 -7.38
C LEU A 198 -12.19 19.23 -7.60
N ARG A 199 -11.15 18.87 -8.35
CA ARG A 199 -10.08 19.80 -8.71
C ARG A 199 -10.61 21.04 -9.42
N ARG A 200 -11.52 20.89 -10.39
CA ARG A 200 -12.11 22.05 -11.11
C ARG A 200 -12.82 22.99 -10.14
N GLN A 201 -13.58 22.43 -9.20
CA GLN A 201 -14.27 23.22 -8.17
C GLN A 201 -13.25 23.97 -7.30
N LEU A 202 -12.23 23.28 -6.79
CA LEU A 202 -11.21 23.87 -5.91
C LEU A 202 -10.36 24.93 -6.60
N VAL A 203 -9.89 24.69 -7.82
CA VAL A 203 -9.10 25.67 -8.57
C VAL A 203 -9.93 26.91 -8.90
N SER A 204 -11.22 26.75 -9.21
CA SER A 204 -12.11 27.88 -9.49
C SER A 204 -12.40 28.75 -8.27
N SER A 205 -12.29 28.19 -7.06
CA SER A 205 -12.65 28.86 -5.81
C SER A 205 -11.47 29.20 -4.90
N ASP A 206 -10.24 28.75 -5.22
CA ASP A 206 -9.04 28.81 -4.34
C ASP A 206 -8.73 30.23 -3.82
N ASN A 207 -9.02 31.26 -4.63
CA ASN A 207 -8.75 32.67 -4.28
C ASN A 207 -10.01 33.47 -3.87
N ILE A 208 -11.18 32.83 -3.86
CA ILE A 208 -12.48 33.51 -3.65
C ILE A 208 -13.20 32.94 -2.43
N SER A 209 -13.04 31.65 -2.17
CA SER A 209 -13.69 30.95 -1.06
C SER A 209 -12.94 31.19 0.25
N ASN A 210 -13.70 31.63 1.27
CA ASN A 210 -13.23 31.69 2.66
C ASN A 210 -13.64 30.43 3.45
N ASP A 211 -14.03 29.34 2.76
CA ASP A 211 -14.40 28.10 3.44
C ASP A 211 -13.16 27.48 4.11
N PRO A 212 -13.12 27.40 5.45
CA PRO A 212 -12.01 26.78 6.16
C PRO A 212 -11.82 25.29 5.81
N MET A 213 -12.84 24.63 5.24
CA MET A 213 -12.80 23.22 4.84
C MET A 213 -12.12 22.98 3.48
N ASN A 214 -11.81 24.02 2.70
CA ASN A 214 -11.09 23.87 1.43
C ASN A 214 -9.79 23.07 1.57
N VAL A 215 -9.07 23.23 2.68
CA VAL A 215 -7.83 22.48 2.95
C VAL A 215 -8.09 20.98 3.02
N ILE A 216 -9.22 20.58 3.62
CA ILE A 216 -9.64 19.17 3.72
C ILE A 216 -10.00 18.66 2.32
N ASP A 217 -10.70 19.46 1.52
CA ASP A 217 -11.09 19.06 0.16
C ASP A 217 -9.88 18.89 -0.77
N TRP A 218 -8.83 19.71 -0.62
CA TRP A 218 -7.56 19.51 -1.32
C TRP A 218 -6.89 18.19 -0.92
N ILE A 219 -6.84 17.86 0.38
CA ILE A 219 -6.31 16.57 0.87
C ILE A 219 -7.11 15.40 0.29
N ASN A 220 -8.44 15.50 0.33
CA ASN A 220 -9.33 14.50 -0.25
C ASN A 220 -9.06 14.33 -1.75
N MET A 221 -8.97 15.43 -2.49
CA MET A 221 -8.70 15.41 -3.94
C MET A 221 -7.40 14.67 -4.28
N TYR A 222 -6.31 14.96 -3.58
CA TYR A 222 -5.02 14.28 -3.82
C TYR A 222 -5.11 12.77 -3.55
N ALA A 223 -5.76 12.36 -2.46
CA ALA A 223 -5.92 10.96 -2.12
C ALA A 223 -6.83 10.24 -3.14
N LEU A 224 -7.94 10.86 -3.53
CA LEU A 224 -8.84 10.35 -4.57
C LEU A 224 -8.10 10.17 -5.90
N ALA A 225 -7.29 11.16 -6.32
CA ALA A 225 -6.56 11.11 -7.57
C ALA A 225 -5.67 9.86 -7.67
N VAL A 226 -4.86 9.59 -6.65
CA VAL A 226 -3.95 8.44 -6.64
C VAL A 226 -4.71 7.11 -6.50
N SER A 227 -5.76 7.06 -5.67
CA SER A 227 -6.56 5.85 -5.52
C SER A 227 -7.37 5.51 -6.78
N GLU A 228 -7.84 6.51 -7.52
CA GLU A 228 -8.52 6.33 -8.81
C GLU A 228 -7.54 5.86 -9.89
N GLU A 229 -6.30 6.36 -9.89
CA GLU A 229 -5.23 5.83 -10.76
C GLU A 229 -4.91 4.36 -10.44
N ASN A 230 -4.79 4.01 -9.17
CA ASN A 230 -4.61 2.61 -8.75
C ASN A 230 -5.75 1.72 -9.26
N ALA A 231 -7.00 2.13 -9.03
CA ALA A 231 -8.18 1.37 -9.42
C ALA A 231 -8.30 1.19 -10.95
N ALA A 232 -7.67 2.06 -11.73
CA ALA A 232 -7.62 1.98 -13.18
C ALA A 232 -6.43 1.15 -13.72
N GLY A 233 -5.59 0.58 -12.85
CA GLY A 233 -4.38 -0.15 -13.25
C GLY A 233 -3.19 0.74 -13.61
N GLY A 234 -3.23 2.01 -13.17
CA GLY A 234 -2.14 2.96 -13.36
C GLY A 234 -0.91 2.65 -12.49
N ARG A 235 0.20 3.32 -12.79
CA ARG A 235 1.44 3.17 -12.01
C ARG A 235 1.30 3.88 -10.66
N VAL A 236 1.47 3.11 -9.58
CA VAL A 236 1.41 3.61 -8.20
C VAL A 236 2.58 3.11 -7.36
N VAL A 237 2.83 3.77 -6.24
CA VAL A 237 3.82 3.34 -5.24
C VAL A 237 3.08 2.76 -4.03
N THR A 238 3.53 1.59 -3.56
CA THR A 238 3.00 0.97 -2.35
C THR A 238 3.27 1.85 -1.12
N ALA A 239 2.26 2.02 -0.26
CA ALA A 239 2.39 2.88 0.92
C ALA A 239 1.46 2.48 2.10
N PRO A 240 1.57 1.27 2.70
CA PRO A 240 2.51 0.19 2.36
C PRO A 240 1.96 -0.80 1.33
N THR A 241 0.70 -0.66 0.91
CA THR A 241 0.07 -1.46 -0.14
C THR A 241 -0.50 -0.57 -1.24
N ASN A 242 -0.89 -1.17 -2.37
CA ASN A 242 -1.59 -0.44 -3.44
C ASN A 242 -2.97 0.06 -2.99
N GLY A 243 -3.67 -0.68 -2.13
CA GLY A 243 -4.96 -0.26 -1.58
C GLY A 243 -4.88 1.01 -0.72
N ALA A 244 -3.71 1.31 -0.14
CA ALA A 244 -3.48 2.46 0.72
C ALA A 244 -2.56 3.54 0.09
N CYS A 245 -2.30 3.44 -1.22
CA CYS A 245 -1.32 4.26 -1.92
C CYS A 245 -1.61 5.78 -1.94
N GLY A 246 -2.85 6.20 -1.66
CA GLY A 246 -3.25 7.60 -1.75
C GLY A 246 -2.91 8.45 -0.52
N ILE A 247 -2.71 7.83 0.66
CA ILE A 247 -2.59 8.57 1.92
C ILE A 247 -1.26 9.30 2.05
N ILE A 248 -0.15 8.58 1.91
CA ILE A 248 1.21 9.13 1.97
C ILE A 248 1.41 10.31 1.01
N PRO A 249 1.12 10.18 -0.30
CA PRO A 249 1.33 11.29 -1.23
C PRO A 249 0.36 12.46 -1.01
N ALA A 250 -0.89 12.22 -0.60
CA ALA A 250 -1.84 13.29 -0.31
C ALA A 250 -1.39 14.16 0.87
N VAL A 251 -0.82 13.55 1.92
CA VAL A 251 -0.32 14.29 3.09
C VAL A 251 0.95 15.08 2.75
N LEU A 252 1.83 14.55 1.89
CA LEU A 252 3.01 15.29 1.44
C LEU A 252 2.64 16.42 0.47
N ALA A 253 1.65 16.24 -0.41
CA ALA A 253 1.11 17.30 -1.28
C ALA A 253 0.39 18.41 -0.47
N TYR A 254 -0.30 18.04 0.62
CA TYR A 254 -0.82 19.02 1.58
C TYR A 254 0.30 19.87 2.19
N TYR A 255 1.40 19.24 2.59
CA TYR A 255 2.55 19.95 3.13
C TYR A 255 3.14 20.91 2.09
N ASP A 256 3.32 20.44 0.86
CA ASP A 256 3.80 21.22 -0.28
C ASP A 256 2.97 22.49 -0.52
N LYS A 257 1.64 22.33 -0.66
CA LYS A 257 0.72 23.42 -0.99
C LYS A 257 0.49 24.40 0.15
N PHE A 258 0.30 23.92 1.39
CA PHE A 258 -0.21 24.75 2.50
C PHE A 258 0.81 25.07 3.59
N ARG A 259 1.99 24.47 3.57
CA ARG A 259 3.03 24.70 4.59
C ARG A 259 4.29 25.27 3.98
N ARG A 260 4.96 24.51 3.11
CA ARG A 260 6.13 24.96 2.34
C ARG A 260 6.39 24.01 1.17
N PRO A 261 6.97 24.51 0.06
CA PRO A 261 7.41 23.66 -1.03
C PRO A 261 8.32 22.53 -0.56
N VAL A 262 8.02 21.33 -1.05
CA VAL A 262 8.79 20.12 -0.77
C VAL A 262 10.13 20.19 -1.50
N ASN A 263 11.17 19.76 -0.81
CA ASN A 263 12.53 19.64 -1.34
C ASN A 263 13.13 18.31 -0.90
N GLU A 264 14.29 17.95 -1.46
CA GLU A 264 14.98 16.67 -1.20
C GLU A 264 15.08 16.34 0.30
N ARG A 265 15.45 17.33 1.13
CA ARG A 265 15.54 17.14 2.59
C ARG A 265 14.20 16.86 3.24
N SER A 266 13.13 17.53 2.79
CA SER A 266 11.78 17.28 3.31
C SER A 266 11.27 15.91 2.87
N ILE A 267 11.51 15.51 1.61
CA ILE A 267 11.17 14.17 1.10
C ILE A 267 11.85 13.09 1.94
N ALA A 268 13.18 13.19 2.13
CA ALA A 268 13.94 12.21 2.89
C ALA A 268 13.43 12.11 4.34
N ARG A 269 13.26 13.25 5.04
CA ARG A 269 12.79 13.23 6.43
C ARG A 269 11.40 12.62 6.58
N TYR A 270 10.50 12.94 5.65
CA TYR A 270 9.14 12.41 5.63
C TYR A 270 9.11 10.90 5.42
N PHE A 271 9.80 10.40 4.39
CA PHE A 271 9.82 8.97 4.08
C PHE A 271 10.59 8.14 5.11
N LEU A 272 11.66 8.66 5.71
CA LEU A 272 12.40 7.95 6.76
C LEU A 272 11.58 7.80 8.04
N ALA A 273 10.88 8.86 8.46
CA ALA A 273 10.00 8.78 9.63
C ALA A 273 8.78 7.89 9.35
N ALA A 274 8.14 8.02 8.18
CA ALA A 274 7.07 7.14 7.74
C ALA A 274 7.53 5.67 7.67
N GLY A 275 8.72 5.44 7.11
CA GLY A 275 9.35 4.12 6.97
C GLY A 275 9.64 3.46 8.32
N ALA A 276 10.16 4.20 9.30
CA ALA A 276 10.36 3.68 10.66
C ALA A 276 9.06 3.14 11.28
N ILE A 277 7.97 3.89 11.15
CA ILE A 277 6.66 3.49 11.67
C ILE A 277 6.11 2.29 10.89
N GLY A 278 6.23 2.29 9.56
CA GLY A 278 5.85 1.14 8.74
C GLY A 278 6.62 -0.14 9.10
N ALA A 279 7.92 -0.01 9.38
CA ALA A 279 8.75 -1.12 9.83
C ALA A 279 8.27 -1.70 11.17
N LEU A 280 7.90 -0.85 12.15
CA LEU A 280 7.37 -1.31 13.44
C LEU A 280 6.10 -2.15 13.29
N TYR A 281 5.17 -1.76 12.40
CA TYR A 281 3.96 -2.56 12.12
C TYR A 281 4.29 -3.87 11.39
N LYS A 282 5.23 -3.84 10.45
CA LYS A 282 5.65 -5.05 9.72
C LYS A 282 6.34 -6.05 10.64
N MET A 283 7.23 -5.59 11.54
CA MET A 283 7.99 -6.46 12.45
C MET A 283 7.10 -7.10 13.53
N ASN A 284 6.16 -6.33 14.08
CA ASN A 284 5.41 -6.74 15.27
C ASN A 284 3.97 -7.16 15.00
N ALA A 285 3.51 -7.06 13.75
CA ALA A 285 2.15 -7.41 13.35
C ALA A 285 2.12 -7.88 11.88
N SER A 286 1.18 -7.39 11.08
CA SER A 286 1.11 -7.63 9.64
C SER A 286 0.62 -6.37 8.93
N ILE A 287 1.00 -6.24 7.65
CA ILE A 287 0.51 -5.23 6.71
C ILE A 287 -0.40 -5.84 5.63
N SER A 288 -0.76 -7.12 5.79
CA SER A 288 -1.62 -7.87 4.86
C SER A 288 -3.09 -7.66 5.19
N GLY A 289 -3.87 -7.15 4.24
CA GLY A 289 -5.32 -7.03 4.36
C GLY A 289 -6.01 -8.37 4.63
N ALA A 290 -5.43 -9.46 4.12
CA ALA A 290 -5.86 -10.82 4.35
C ALA A 290 -5.63 -11.31 5.79
N GLU A 291 -4.64 -10.78 6.52
CA GLU A 291 -4.34 -11.27 7.88
C GLU A 291 -4.96 -10.41 8.98
N VAL A 292 -4.91 -9.09 8.82
CA VAL A 292 -5.31 -8.14 9.88
C VAL A 292 -6.38 -7.16 9.43
N GLY A 293 -6.94 -7.32 8.23
CA GLY A 293 -7.91 -6.37 7.67
C GLY A 293 -7.27 -5.05 7.24
N CYS A 294 -8.13 -4.08 6.92
CA CYS A 294 -7.71 -2.84 6.28
C CYS A 294 -7.01 -1.87 7.27
N GLN A 295 -7.09 -2.14 8.57
CA GLN A 295 -6.23 -1.50 9.57
C GLN A 295 -4.73 -1.75 9.29
N GLY A 296 -4.35 -2.92 8.77
CA GLY A 296 -2.96 -3.23 8.40
C GLY A 296 -2.47 -2.50 7.14
N GLU A 297 -3.39 -1.94 6.35
CA GLU A 297 -3.06 -1.24 5.12
C GLU A 297 -3.33 0.26 5.25
N ILE A 298 -4.60 0.65 5.30
CA ILE A 298 -5.06 2.04 5.42
C ILE A 298 -4.69 2.61 6.80
N GLY A 299 -4.83 1.83 7.87
CA GLY A 299 -4.47 2.26 9.22
C GLY A 299 -2.95 2.50 9.33
N VAL A 300 -2.15 1.58 8.80
CA VAL A 300 -0.68 1.70 8.78
C VAL A 300 -0.25 2.90 7.94
N ALA A 301 -0.81 3.09 6.74
CA ALA A 301 -0.55 4.25 5.90
C ALA A 301 -0.91 5.59 6.59
N CYS A 302 -2.05 5.63 7.30
CA CYS A 302 -2.48 6.78 8.11
C CYS A 302 -1.44 7.10 9.20
N SER A 303 -0.99 6.07 9.91
CA SER A 303 0.02 6.16 10.97
C SER A 303 1.38 6.63 10.46
N MET A 304 1.85 6.03 9.35
CA MET A 304 3.07 6.43 8.65
C MET A 304 3.01 7.90 8.19
N ALA A 305 1.90 8.31 7.59
CA ALA A 305 1.73 9.68 7.11
C ALA A 305 1.68 10.72 8.24
N ALA A 306 1.01 10.39 9.35
CA ALA A 306 0.94 11.24 10.53
C ALA A 306 2.33 11.44 11.15
N ALA A 307 3.13 10.37 11.23
CA ALA A 307 4.50 10.41 11.71
C ALA A 307 5.40 11.26 10.80
N GLY A 308 5.38 10.99 9.49
CA GLY A 308 6.14 11.76 8.51
C GLY A 308 5.82 13.25 8.55
N LEU A 309 4.53 13.60 8.64
CA LEU A 309 4.12 15.00 8.74
C LEU A 309 4.57 15.64 10.06
N THR A 310 4.46 14.93 11.18
CA THR A 310 4.90 15.43 12.50
C THR A 310 6.39 15.70 12.53
N GLU A 311 7.19 14.81 11.94
CA GLU A 311 8.63 15.01 11.74
C GLU A 311 8.91 16.29 10.93
N LEU A 312 8.18 16.52 9.82
CA LEU A 312 8.31 17.72 9.01
C LEU A 312 7.87 19.01 9.71
N LEU A 313 6.93 18.91 10.65
CA LEU A 313 6.47 20.02 11.48
C LEU A 313 7.42 20.32 12.65
N GLY A 314 8.49 19.54 12.82
CA GLY A 314 9.49 19.73 13.87
C GLY A 314 9.10 19.11 15.22
N GLY A 315 8.21 18.13 15.22
CA GLY A 315 7.88 17.38 16.43
C GLY A 315 9.07 16.56 16.95
N SER A 316 9.11 16.34 18.26
CA SER A 316 10.07 15.42 18.87
C SER A 316 9.81 13.97 18.47
N PRO A 317 10.78 13.04 18.61
CA PRO A 317 10.55 11.60 18.40
C PRO A 317 9.30 11.08 19.13
N ALA A 318 9.09 11.52 20.38
CA ALA A 318 7.91 11.17 21.16
C ALA A 318 6.60 11.68 20.51
N GLN A 319 6.58 12.88 19.95
CA GLN A 319 5.42 13.41 19.22
C GLN A 319 5.18 12.66 17.90
N VAL A 320 6.24 12.24 17.20
CA VAL A 320 6.12 11.43 15.99
C VAL A 320 5.46 10.09 16.31
N CYS A 321 5.92 9.37 17.34
CA CYS A 321 5.27 8.15 17.82
C CYS A 321 3.85 8.41 18.33
N ASN A 322 3.58 9.57 18.94
CA ASN A 322 2.23 9.96 19.37
C ASN A 322 1.26 10.17 18.20
N ALA A 323 1.72 10.81 17.12
CA ALA A 323 0.91 11.02 15.93
C ALA A 323 0.56 9.68 15.24
N ALA A 324 1.55 8.78 15.15
CA ALA A 324 1.36 7.42 14.68
C ALA A 324 0.33 6.64 15.52
N GLU A 325 0.46 6.73 16.85
CA GLU A 325 -0.46 6.12 17.82
C GLU A 325 -1.91 6.59 17.60
N ILE A 326 -2.16 7.89 17.62
CA ILE A 326 -3.51 8.47 17.40
C ILE A 326 -4.08 8.02 16.05
N ALA A 327 -3.27 8.07 14.99
CA ALA A 327 -3.71 7.72 13.65
C ALA A 327 -4.14 6.26 13.52
N MET A 328 -3.44 5.34 14.20
CA MET A 328 -3.80 3.93 14.22
C MET A 328 -4.97 3.62 15.16
N GLU A 329 -5.05 4.26 16.35
CA GLU A 329 -6.22 4.09 17.25
C GLU A 329 -7.54 4.31 16.51
N HIS A 330 -7.59 5.32 15.65
CA HIS A 330 -8.77 5.65 14.83
C HIS A 330 -9.03 4.71 13.65
N ASN A 331 -8.28 3.60 13.54
CA ASN A 331 -8.44 2.57 12.53
C ASN A 331 -8.47 1.14 13.09
N LEU A 332 -8.30 0.94 14.40
CA LEU A 332 -8.41 -0.38 15.03
C LEU A 332 -9.78 -1.02 14.74
N GLY A 333 -9.78 -2.28 14.33
CA GLY A 333 -10.95 -3.05 13.94
C GLY A 333 -11.45 -2.81 12.50
N LEU A 334 -10.73 -2.02 11.68
CA LEU A 334 -11.14 -1.74 10.31
C LEU A 334 -11.00 -2.99 9.41
N THR A 335 -12.14 -3.54 8.99
CA THR A 335 -12.25 -4.74 8.14
C THR A 335 -11.85 -4.48 6.68
N CYS A 336 -11.46 -5.52 5.93
CA CYS A 336 -11.11 -5.42 4.51
C CYS A 336 -12.08 -6.20 3.62
N ASP A 337 -13.26 -5.64 3.36
CA ASP A 337 -14.29 -6.32 2.56
C ASP A 337 -14.73 -5.43 1.37
N PRO A 338 -13.91 -5.34 0.31
CA PRO A 338 -14.19 -4.51 -0.84
C PRO A 338 -15.37 -5.02 -1.66
N VAL A 339 -16.19 -4.11 -2.19
CA VAL A 339 -17.32 -4.48 -3.05
C VAL A 339 -16.79 -5.12 -4.34
N ALA A 340 -17.36 -6.28 -4.69
CA ALA A 340 -16.96 -7.08 -5.85
C ALA A 340 -15.48 -7.48 -5.88
N GLY A 341 -14.78 -7.46 -4.72
CA GLY A 341 -13.34 -7.71 -4.68
C GLY A 341 -12.52 -6.66 -5.40
N GLN A 342 -13.05 -5.46 -5.64
CA GLN A 342 -12.35 -4.38 -6.33
C GLN A 342 -11.79 -3.35 -5.35
N VAL A 343 -10.57 -2.87 -5.61
CA VAL A 343 -9.92 -1.80 -4.84
C VAL A 343 -10.52 -0.43 -5.20
N GLN A 344 -11.84 -0.30 -5.06
CA GLN A 344 -12.63 0.88 -5.37
C GLN A 344 -13.45 1.31 -4.15
N ILE A 345 -14.48 0.54 -3.80
CA ILE A 345 -15.37 0.83 -2.67
C ILE A 345 -15.14 -0.21 -1.57
N PRO A 346 -14.84 0.19 -0.32
CA PRO A 346 -14.70 1.56 0.22
C PRO A 346 -13.26 2.10 0.18
N CYS A 347 -12.36 1.49 -0.60
CA CYS A 347 -10.92 1.76 -0.58
C CYS A 347 -10.56 3.21 -0.92
N ILE A 348 -11.21 3.78 -1.93
CA ILE A 348 -10.94 5.15 -2.41
C ILE A 348 -11.30 6.18 -1.32
N GLU A 349 -12.49 6.08 -0.72
CA GLU A 349 -12.92 6.99 0.35
C GLU A 349 -12.09 6.79 1.61
N ARG A 350 -11.68 5.55 1.90
CA ARG A 350 -10.78 5.25 3.03
C ARG A 350 -9.45 5.98 2.90
N ASN A 351 -8.87 6.10 1.71
CA ASN A 351 -7.65 6.89 1.50
C ASN A 351 -7.89 8.37 1.81
N ALA A 352 -8.95 8.96 1.25
CA ALA A 352 -9.28 10.37 1.47
C ALA A 352 -9.50 10.71 2.96
N ILE A 353 -10.37 9.95 3.63
CA ILE A 353 -10.65 10.17 5.06
C ILE A 353 -9.40 9.96 5.92
N ASN A 354 -8.56 8.96 5.61
CA ASN A 354 -7.38 8.69 6.41
C ASN A 354 -6.22 9.67 6.16
N ALA A 355 -6.10 10.25 4.97
CA ALA A 355 -5.18 11.36 4.75
C ALA A 355 -5.54 12.56 5.65
N VAL A 356 -6.83 12.87 5.80
CA VAL A 356 -7.31 13.92 6.71
C VAL A 356 -7.06 13.55 8.18
N LYS A 357 -7.34 12.29 8.57
CA LYS A 357 -7.03 11.79 9.93
C LYS A 357 -5.55 11.91 10.24
N ALA A 358 -4.66 11.58 9.30
CA ALA A 358 -3.22 11.68 9.49
C ALA A 358 -2.76 13.12 9.75
N VAL A 359 -3.29 14.09 8.97
CA VAL A 359 -3.04 15.53 9.21
C VAL A 359 -3.55 15.95 10.58
N ASN A 360 -4.75 15.51 10.97
CA ASN A 360 -5.32 15.86 12.27
C ASN A 360 -4.55 15.21 13.44
N ALA A 361 -4.14 13.95 13.31
CA ALA A 361 -3.33 13.24 14.29
C ALA A 361 -1.98 13.94 14.54
N ALA A 362 -1.31 14.36 13.46
CA ALA A 362 -0.09 15.18 13.56
C ALA A 362 -0.35 16.49 14.31
N ARG A 363 -1.45 17.19 14.02
CA ARG A 363 -1.82 18.42 14.74
C ARG A 363 -2.12 18.17 16.22
N MET A 364 -2.79 17.07 16.55
CA MET A 364 -3.10 16.70 17.93
C MET A 364 -1.81 16.39 18.70
N ALA A 365 -0.89 15.61 18.12
CA ALA A 365 0.40 15.29 18.73
C ALA A 365 1.26 16.55 18.96
N MET A 366 1.31 17.46 17.99
CA MET A 366 2.04 18.72 18.12
C MET A 366 1.50 19.66 19.21
N ARG A 367 0.19 19.55 19.51
CA ARG A 367 -0.49 20.39 20.52
C ARG A 367 -0.67 19.69 21.86
N ARG A 368 -0.27 18.43 21.98
CA ARG A 368 -0.40 17.66 23.21
C ARG A 368 0.58 18.18 24.24
N THR A 369 0.07 18.51 25.44
CA THR A 369 0.87 19.00 26.58
C THR A 369 1.12 17.93 27.65
N SER A 370 0.53 16.75 27.49
CA SER A 370 0.65 15.62 28.41
C SER A 370 1.33 14.42 27.75
N ALA A 371 1.91 13.54 28.57
CA ALA A 371 2.40 12.26 28.09
C ALA A 371 1.21 11.37 27.63
N PRO A 372 1.37 10.58 26.55
CA PRO A 372 0.39 9.57 26.18
C PRO A 372 0.20 8.54 27.30
N ARG A 373 -1.05 8.09 27.46
CA ARG A 373 -1.40 6.97 28.35
C ARG A 373 -1.30 5.62 27.62
N VAL A 374 -1.50 5.63 26.31
CA VAL A 374 -1.39 4.47 25.42
C VAL A 374 -0.14 4.65 24.56
N SER A 375 0.76 3.67 24.55
CA SER A 375 1.95 3.70 23.72
C SER A 375 1.67 3.13 22.32
N LEU A 376 2.48 3.54 21.34
CA LEU A 376 2.40 2.98 19.99
C LEU A 376 2.56 1.45 19.98
N ASP A 377 3.46 0.90 20.81
CA ASP A 377 3.65 -0.55 20.94
C ASP A 377 2.36 -1.28 21.33
N LYS A 378 1.60 -0.74 22.30
CA LYS A 378 0.30 -1.32 22.71
C LYS A 378 -0.74 -1.23 21.60
N VAL A 379 -0.72 -0.17 20.81
CA VAL A 379 -1.62 -0.01 19.66
C VAL A 379 -1.27 -1.01 18.55
N ILE A 380 0.02 -1.27 18.30
CA ILE A 380 0.47 -2.29 17.34
C ILE A 380 0.03 -3.68 17.81
N GLU A 381 0.24 -4.01 19.08
CA GLU A 381 -0.20 -5.27 19.68
C GLU A 381 -1.72 -5.43 19.56
N THR A 382 -2.49 -4.40 19.94
CA THR A 382 -3.95 -4.40 19.84
C THR A 382 -4.42 -4.58 18.39
N MET A 383 -3.76 -3.94 17.42
CA MET A 383 -4.06 -4.10 15.99
C MET A 383 -3.89 -5.57 15.59
N TYR A 384 -2.79 -6.21 15.98
CA TYR A 384 -2.51 -7.59 15.62
C TYR A 384 -3.51 -8.57 16.25
N GLU A 385 -3.80 -8.42 17.54
CA GLU A 385 -4.81 -9.23 18.25
C GLU A 385 -6.19 -9.07 17.63
N THR A 386 -6.62 -7.83 17.37
CA THR A 386 -7.92 -7.55 16.72
C THR A 386 -7.98 -8.14 15.31
N GLY A 387 -6.85 -8.16 14.59
CA GLY A 387 -6.76 -8.78 13.28
C GLY A 387 -6.95 -10.29 13.33
N LYS A 388 -6.31 -10.96 14.31
CA LYS A 388 -6.50 -12.40 14.56
C LYS A 388 -7.92 -12.75 14.93
N ASP A 389 -8.55 -11.92 15.75
CA ASP A 389 -9.94 -12.11 16.20
C ASP A 389 -10.97 -11.78 15.10
N MET A 390 -10.55 -11.06 14.05
CA MET A 390 -11.40 -10.72 12.92
C MET A 390 -11.85 -11.99 12.20
N ASN A 391 -13.16 -12.18 12.04
CA ASN A 391 -13.68 -13.29 11.25
C ASN A 391 -13.19 -13.21 9.80
N ASP A 392 -12.72 -14.32 9.24
CA ASP A 392 -12.12 -14.41 7.90
C ASP A 392 -13.01 -13.80 6.79
N LYS A 393 -14.34 -13.88 6.92
CA LYS A 393 -15.27 -13.29 5.92
C LYS A 393 -15.25 -11.76 5.89
N TYR A 394 -14.68 -11.11 6.90
CA TYR A 394 -14.51 -9.65 6.98
C TYR A 394 -13.06 -9.21 6.71
N ARG A 395 -12.16 -10.15 6.43
CA ARG A 395 -10.86 -9.88 5.81
C ARG A 395 -11.01 -9.89 4.28
N GLU A 396 -9.90 -9.86 3.56
CA GLU A 396 -9.78 -9.68 2.09
C GLU A 396 -10.35 -10.84 1.24
N THR A 397 -11.59 -11.25 1.52
CA THR A 397 -12.27 -12.37 0.86
C THR A 397 -13.51 -11.93 0.08
N SER A 398 -14.04 -10.73 0.32
CA SER A 398 -15.29 -10.21 -0.28
C SER A 398 -16.53 -11.07 0.01
N ARG A 399 -16.50 -11.83 1.10
CA ARG A 399 -17.58 -12.76 1.50
C ARG A 399 -18.46 -12.20 2.63
N GLY A 400 -18.23 -10.95 3.05
CA GLY A 400 -18.89 -10.36 4.19
C GLY A 400 -19.42 -8.96 3.90
N GLY A 401 -19.52 -8.20 5.00
CA GLY A 401 -19.69 -6.74 5.04
C GLY A 401 -20.52 -6.12 3.92
N LEU A 402 -19.92 -5.13 3.25
CA LEU A 402 -20.55 -4.37 2.18
C LEU A 402 -20.54 -5.16 0.86
N ALA A 403 -19.58 -6.06 0.69
CA ALA A 403 -19.40 -6.83 -0.53
C ALA A 403 -20.62 -7.70 -0.87
N ILE A 404 -21.29 -8.27 0.14
CA ILE A 404 -22.50 -9.08 -0.08
C ILE A 404 -23.80 -8.27 -0.09
N LYS A 405 -23.74 -6.98 0.25
CA LYS A 405 -24.93 -6.10 0.35
C LYS A 405 -25.12 -5.25 -0.89
N VAL A 406 -24.04 -4.88 -1.55
CA VAL A 406 -24.09 -4.11 -2.80
C VAL A 406 -24.02 -5.09 -3.96
N VAL A 407 -25.13 -5.24 -4.66
CA VAL A 407 -25.21 -6.08 -5.87
C VAL A 407 -24.73 -5.23 -7.05
N CYS A 408 -23.77 -5.75 -7.82
CA CYS A 408 -23.33 -5.13 -9.05
C CYS A 408 -24.36 -5.42 -10.15
N GLY A 409 -24.83 -4.36 -10.82
CA GLY A 409 -25.87 -4.41 -11.86
C GLY A 409 -25.34 -4.71 -13.25
#